data_AF-A0A3D0VY97-F1
#
_entry.id   AF-A0A3D0VY97-F1
#
_cell.length_a   1.000
_cell.length_b   1.000
_cell.length_c   1.000
_cell.angle_alpha   90.00
_cell.angle_beta   90.00
_cell.angle_gamma   90.00
#
_symmetry.space_group_name_H-M   'P 1'
#
loop_
_entity.id
_entity.type
_entity.pdbx_description
1 polymer ?
#
loop_
_entity_poly.entity_id
_entity_poly.type
_entity_poly.pdbx_seq_one_letter_code
_entity_poly.pdbx_strand_id
1 'polypeptide(L)'
;MRWIKRLFHYCRNRFRYSNFFTKMVALFLVAAFLPLFVCSAFLVTDTIRVSGENTAASIRNNFQQTYSVLDSRMTQVKKCAELLLNDSGTNDFLRNGQNETTFWEQRTFKTDMDNTISFIENAQNIKRLRIYVDPTYFYILDSYHYCDINLLQGQLWFAHLRRSSVRSLWLSSQEN
;
A
#
# COMPACT_ATOMS: atom_id res chain seq x y z
N MET A 1 27.57 30.81 26.98
CA MET A 1 28.81 31.57 26.66
C MET A 1 29.55 32.17 27.87
N ARG A 2 28.90 32.72 28.92
CA ARG A 2 29.59 33.30 30.11
C ARG A 2 30.43 32.28 30.90
N TRP A 3 30.00 31.02 30.97
CA TRP A 3 30.70 29.96 31.69
C TRP A 3 32.03 29.54 31.06
N ILE A 4 32.08 29.45 29.73
CA ILE A 4 33.31 29.12 28.98
C ILE A 4 34.38 30.19 29.21
N LYS A 5 34.00 31.48 29.21
CA LYS A 5 34.93 32.59 29.50
C LYS A 5 35.48 32.52 30.93
N ARG A 6 34.66 32.18 31.92
CA ARG A 6 35.10 31.99 33.31
C ARG A 6 36.03 30.79 33.46
N LEU A 7 35.70 29.67 32.81
CA LEU A 7 36.52 28.45 32.81
C LEU A 7 37.88 28.71 32.15
N PHE A 8 37.89 29.44 31.03
CA PHE A 8 39.11 29.84 30.33
C PHE A 8 39.97 30.77 31.19
N HIS A 9 39.37 31.73 31.88
CA HIS A 9 40.09 32.63 32.79
C HIS A 9 40.69 31.88 34.00
N TYR A 10 39.93 30.93 34.55
CA TYR A 10 40.37 30.09 35.66
C TYR A 10 41.53 29.17 35.25
N CYS A 11 41.40 28.48 34.11
CA CYS A 11 42.46 27.67 33.54
C CYS A 11 43.70 28.51 33.22
N ARG A 12 43.54 29.71 32.64
CA ARG A 12 44.66 30.62 32.32
C ARG A 12 45.42 31.07 33.56
N ASN A 13 44.71 31.45 34.63
CA ASN A 13 45.35 31.85 35.88
C ASN A 13 46.05 30.66 36.54
N ARG A 14 45.45 29.47 36.54
CA ARG A 14 46.09 28.25 37.07
C ARG A 14 47.33 27.86 36.28
N PHE A 15 47.29 27.99 34.95
CA PHE A 15 48.42 27.75 34.07
C PHE A 15 49.58 28.72 34.33
N ARG A 16 49.28 30.01 34.55
CA ARG A 16 50.28 31.05 34.77
C ARG A 16 51.19 30.75 35.97
N TYR A 17 50.61 30.24 37.06
CA TYR A 17 51.32 29.89 38.30
C TYR A 17 51.80 28.43 38.39
N SER A 18 51.68 27.64 37.31
CA SER A 18 52.09 26.23 37.30
C SER A 18 53.52 26.06 36.79
N ASN A 19 54.17 24.99 37.27
CA ASN A 19 55.50 24.57 36.83
C ASN A 19 55.57 24.33 35.31
N PHE A 20 56.75 24.54 34.73
CA PHE A 20 57.00 24.42 33.29
C PHE A 20 56.57 23.05 32.71
N PHE A 21 56.80 21.98 33.47
CA PHE A 21 56.40 20.62 33.10
C PHE A 21 54.88 20.48 32.89
N THR A 22 54.07 21.06 33.79
CA THR A 22 52.61 21.02 33.69
C THR A 22 52.10 21.79 32.48
N LYS A 23 52.78 22.87 32.09
CA LYS A 23 52.45 23.64 30.88
C LYS A 23 52.70 22.82 29.61
N MET A 24 53.84 22.13 29.54
CA MET A 24 54.19 21.24 28.41
C MET A 24 53.19 20.09 28.27
N VAL A 25 52.86 19.41 29.38
CA VAL A 25 51.90 18.29 29.37
C VAL A 25 50.51 18.72 28.90
N ALA A 26 50.02 19.86 29.38
CA ALA A 26 48.70 20.34 28.96
C ALA A 26 48.69 20.87 27.52
N LEU A 27 49.81 21.40 27.00
CA LEU A 27 49.92 21.77 25.59
C LEU A 27 49.88 20.53 24.68
N PHE A 28 50.54 19.43 25.10
CA PHE A 28 50.46 18.14 24.43
C PHE A 28 49.05 17.54 24.46
N LEU A 29 48.37 17.60 25.62
CA LEU A 29 46.99 17.13 25.75
C LEU A 29 46.04 17.93 24.86
N VAL A 30 46.17 19.26 24.81
CA VAL A 30 45.33 20.08 23.93
C VAL A 30 45.62 19.78 22.46
N ALA A 31 46.90 19.63 22.08
CA ALA A 31 47.28 19.29 20.72
C ALA A 31 46.76 17.91 20.27
N ALA A 32 46.64 16.94 21.19
CA ALA A 32 46.10 15.62 20.88
C ALA A 32 44.56 15.58 20.88
N PHE A 33 43.92 16.19 21.87
CA PHE A 33 42.48 16.07 22.07
C PHE A 33 41.66 17.04 21.22
N LEU A 34 42.19 18.22 20.87
CA LEU A 34 41.45 19.22 20.10
C LEU A 34 41.14 18.76 18.66
N PRO A 35 42.08 18.17 17.90
CA PRO A 35 41.77 17.60 16.58
C PRO A 35 40.77 16.45 16.65
N LEU A 36 40.90 15.58 17.66
CA LEU A 36 39.97 14.46 17.87
C LEU A 36 38.54 14.94 18.13
N PHE A 37 38.38 16.01 18.91
CA PHE A 37 37.07 16.59 19.20
C PHE A 37 36.43 17.24 17.97
N VAL A 38 37.24 17.94 17.16
CA VAL A 38 36.76 18.55 15.91
C VAL A 38 36.35 17.49 14.90
N CYS A 39 37.15 16.44 14.72
CA CYS A 39 36.82 15.32 13.83
C CYS A 39 35.54 14.58 14.28
N SER A 40 35.38 14.30 15.58
CA SER A 40 34.19 13.59 16.06
C SER A 40 32.93 14.42 15.88
N ALA A 41 32.99 15.73 16.17
CA ALA A 41 31.87 16.63 15.97
C ALA A 41 31.42 16.67 14.50
N PHE A 42 32.37 16.75 13.57
CA PHE A 42 32.09 16.75 12.13
C PHE A 42 31.44 15.44 11.66
N LEU A 43 31.99 14.30 12.09
CA LEU A 43 31.46 12.98 11.74
C LEU A 43 30.04 12.77 12.27
N VAL A 44 29.76 13.20 13.51
CA VAL A 44 28.41 13.09 14.09
C VAL A 44 27.42 13.94 13.30
N THR A 45 27.77 15.19 12.95
CA THR A 45 26.87 16.04 12.17
C THR A 45 26.59 15.51 10.77
N ASP A 46 27.59 14.98 10.08
CA ASP A 46 27.40 14.42 8.74
C ASP A 46 26.62 13.11 8.79
N THR A 47 26.89 12.26 9.78
CA THR A 47 26.14 11.01 10.00
C THR A 47 24.67 11.27 10.30
N ILE A 48 24.35 12.28 11.13
CA ILE A 48 22.96 12.66 11.43
C ILE A 48 22.25 13.17 10.17
N ARG A 49 22.92 14.00 9.36
CA ARG A 49 22.35 14.52 8.11
C ARG A 49 22.07 13.41 7.12
N VAL A 50 23.07 12.56 6.85
CA VAL A 50 22.97 11.43 5.92
C VAL A 50 21.94 10.40 6.41
N SER A 51 21.87 10.14 7.72
CA SER A 51 20.85 9.26 8.29
C SER A 51 19.43 9.81 8.11
N GLY A 52 19.24 11.12 8.30
CA GLY A 52 17.95 11.78 8.05
C GLY A 52 17.53 11.72 6.58
N GLU A 53 18.44 12.01 5.66
CA GLU A 53 18.21 11.93 4.21
C GLU A 53 17.90 10.50 3.76
N ASN A 54 18.67 9.51 4.23
CA ASN A 54 18.44 8.09 3.94
C ASN A 54 17.11 7.59 4.49
N THR A 55 16.68 8.09 5.64
CA THR A 55 15.37 7.76 6.22
C THR A 55 14.25 8.36 5.38
N ALA A 56 14.35 9.62 4.97
CA ALA A 56 13.37 10.27 4.10
C ALA A 56 13.29 9.58 2.72
N ALA A 57 14.43 9.22 2.13
CA ALA A 57 14.50 8.47 0.88
C ALA A 57 13.88 7.07 1.01
N SER A 58 14.15 6.38 2.13
CA SER A 58 13.59 5.05 2.41
C SER A 58 12.07 5.10 2.59
N ILE A 59 11.56 6.11 3.31
CA ILE A 59 10.12 6.35 3.44
C ILE A 59 9.49 6.60 2.06
N ARG A 60 10.10 7.47 1.25
CA ARG A 60 9.61 7.76 -0.11
C ARG A 60 9.59 6.52 -0.98
N ASN A 61 10.66 5.73 -0.96
CA ASN A 61 10.77 4.50 -1.74
C ASN A 61 9.71 3.48 -1.29
N ASN A 62 9.50 3.32 0.02
CA ASN A 62 8.44 2.45 0.54
C ASN A 62 7.04 2.90 0.10
N PHE A 63 6.75 4.20 0.13
CA PHE A 63 5.48 4.73 -0.38
C PHE A 63 5.31 4.47 -1.88
N GLN A 64 6.35 4.69 -2.67
CA GLN A 64 6.33 4.44 -4.11
C GLN A 64 6.13 2.96 -4.43
N GLN A 65 6.82 2.07 -3.71
CA GLN A 65 6.63 0.62 -3.84
C GLN A 65 5.21 0.21 -3.48
N THR A 66 4.69 0.70 -2.34
CA THR A 66 3.32 0.40 -1.90
C THR A 66 2.29 0.90 -2.92
N TYR A 67 2.47 2.11 -3.44
CA TYR A 67 1.63 2.69 -4.47
C TYR A 67 1.67 1.84 -5.75
N SER A 68 2.86 1.43 -6.21
CA SER A 68 3.01 0.58 -7.40
C SER A 68 2.33 -0.78 -7.24
N VAL A 69 2.41 -1.38 -6.05
CA VAL A 69 1.70 -2.63 -5.74
C VAL A 69 0.19 -2.41 -5.78
N LEU A 70 -0.32 -1.35 -5.16
CA LEU A 70 -1.75 -1.01 -5.18
C LEU A 70 -2.24 -0.77 -6.62
N ASP A 71 -1.53 0.03 -7.40
CA ASP A 71 -1.86 0.32 -8.79
C ASP A 71 -1.89 -0.94 -9.66
N SER A 72 -0.91 -1.83 -9.47
CA SER A 72 -0.87 -3.13 -10.15
C SER A 72 -2.09 -3.99 -9.79
N ARG A 73 -2.49 -4.04 -8.52
CA ARG A 73 -3.67 -4.79 -8.06
C ARG A 73 -4.97 -4.22 -8.61
N MET A 74 -5.12 -2.89 -8.60
CA MET A 74 -6.29 -2.21 -9.15
C MET A 74 -6.40 -2.44 -10.67
N THR A 75 -5.26 -2.40 -11.37
CA THR A 75 -5.18 -2.70 -12.80
C THR A 75 -5.55 -4.16 -13.10
N GLN A 76 -5.11 -5.11 -12.28
CA GLN A 76 -5.48 -6.53 -12.42
C GLN A 76 -6.99 -6.73 -12.29
N VAL A 77 -7.61 -6.15 -11.25
CA VAL A 77 -9.06 -6.24 -11.05
C VAL A 77 -9.82 -5.59 -12.20
N LYS A 78 -9.36 -4.45 -12.72
CA LYS A 78 -9.94 -3.81 -13.91
C LYS A 78 -9.88 -4.72 -15.14
N LYS A 79 -8.72 -5.34 -15.41
CA LYS A 79 -8.58 -6.30 -16.51
C LYS A 79 -9.51 -7.50 -16.35
N CYS A 80 -9.70 -8.01 -15.13
CA CYS A 80 -10.63 -9.11 -14.87
C CYS A 80 -12.08 -8.69 -15.15
N ALA A 81 -12.47 -7.50 -14.71
CA ALA A 81 -13.80 -6.96 -15.00
C ALA A 81 -14.00 -6.78 -16.51
N GLU A 82 -12.99 -6.28 -17.24
CA GLU A 82 -13.04 -6.16 -18.70
C GLU A 82 -13.13 -7.52 -19.39
N LEU A 83 -12.41 -8.54 -18.93
CA LEU A 83 -12.51 -9.91 -19.46
C LEU A 83 -13.91 -10.49 -19.25
N LEU A 84 -14.49 -10.34 -18.06
CA LEU A 84 -15.87 -10.78 -17.78
C LEU A 84 -16.91 -10.06 -18.63
N LEU A 85 -16.75 -8.75 -18.82
CA LEU A 85 -17.69 -7.95 -19.61
C LEU A 85 -17.56 -8.18 -21.12
N ASN A 86 -16.40 -8.66 -21.59
CA ASN A 86 -16.16 -8.94 -23.01
C ASN A 86 -16.28 -10.42 -23.34
N ASP A 87 -16.43 -11.30 -22.34
CA ASP A 87 -16.65 -12.72 -22.53
C ASP A 87 -18.01 -12.96 -23.19
N SER A 88 -17.99 -13.65 -24.34
CA SER A 88 -19.21 -13.94 -25.09
C SER A 88 -20.16 -14.82 -24.30
N GLY A 89 -19.64 -15.79 -23.53
CA GLY A 89 -20.46 -16.66 -22.68
C GLY A 89 -21.22 -15.87 -21.62
N THR A 90 -20.56 -14.93 -20.95
CA THR A 90 -21.17 -14.06 -19.93
C THR A 90 -22.18 -13.09 -20.53
N ASN A 91 -21.89 -12.47 -21.68
CA ASN A 91 -22.84 -11.57 -22.35
C ASN A 91 -24.05 -12.30 -22.93
N ASP A 92 -23.83 -13.47 -23.53
CA ASP A 92 -24.91 -14.31 -24.07
C ASP A 92 -25.77 -14.86 -22.93
N PHE A 93 -25.17 -15.21 -21.79
CA PHE A 93 -25.89 -15.55 -20.56
C PHE A 93 -26.78 -14.40 -20.06
N LEU A 94 -26.24 -13.19 -19.94
CA LEU A 94 -26.99 -12.02 -19.47
C LEU A 94 -28.12 -11.60 -20.42
N ARG A 95 -27.96 -11.86 -21.73
CA ARG A 95 -28.94 -11.48 -22.76
C ARG A 95 -30.00 -12.55 -23.04
N ASN A 96 -29.60 -13.83 -23.08
CA ASN A 96 -30.45 -14.92 -23.57
C ASN A 96 -30.92 -15.86 -22.45
N GLY A 97 -30.35 -15.77 -21.25
CA GLY A 97 -30.66 -16.68 -20.14
C GLY A 97 -32.12 -16.66 -19.65
N GLN A 98 -32.89 -15.63 -19.98
CA GLN A 98 -34.35 -15.57 -19.71
C GLN A 98 -35.21 -16.17 -20.82
N ASN A 99 -34.71 -16.23 -22.07
CA ASN A 99 -35.51 -16.56 -23.25
C ASN A 99 -35.20 -17.94 -23.86
N GLU A 100 -34.09 -18.61 -23.50
CA GLU A 100 -33.71 -19.92 -24.06
C GLU A 100 -34.18 -21.14 -23.22
N THR A 101 -35.43 -21.51 -23.53
CA THR A 101 -36.04 -22.82 -23.84
C THR A 101 -35.60 -24.20 -23.31
N THR A 102 -34.46 -24.46 -22.66
CA THR A 102 -34.23 -25.81 -22.09
C THR A 102 -33.25 -25.85 -20.91
N PHE A 103 -33.59 -26.58 -19.84
CA PHE A 103 -32.72 -26.83 -18.66
C PHE A 103 -31.26 -27.23 -19.01
N TRP A 104 -31.08 -27.90 -20.14
CA TRP A 104 -29.76 -28.32 -20.62
C TRP A 104 -28.88 -27.17 -21.14
N GLU A 105 -29.44 -26.24 -21.91
CA GLU A 105 -28.73 -25.04 -22.40
C GLU A 105 -28.28 -24.21 -21.19
N GLN A 106 -29.21 -24.06 -20.26
CA GLN A 106 -28.98 -23.42 -18.99
C GLN A 106 -27.78 -24.00 -18.22
N ARG A 107 -27.71 -25.33 -18.10
CA ARG A 107 -26.60 -26.02 -17.43
C ARG A 107 -25.26 -25.80 -18.12
N THR A 108 -25.23 -25.77 -19.45
CA THR A 108 -24.02 -25.52 -20.22
C THR A 108 -23.49 -24.12 -19.95
N PHE A 109 -24.36 -23.11 -20.00
CA PHE A 109 -23.97 -21.72 -19.70
C PHE A 109 -23.39 -21.56 -18.28
N LYS A 110 -24.02 -22.19 -17.27
CA LYS A 110 -23.47 -22.19 -15.90
C LYS A 110 -22.06 -22.79 -15.87
N THR A 111 -21.86 -23.91 -16.56
CA THR A 111 -20.57 -24.62 -16.57
C THR A 111 -19.47 -23.74 -17.20
N ASP A 112 -19.78 -23.08 -18.30
CA ASP A 112 -18.84 -22.17 -18.97
C ASP A 112 -18.50 -20.96 -18.09
N MET A 113 -19.48 -20.37 -17.41
CA MET A 113 -19.25 -19.30 -16.43
C MET A 113 -18.42 -19.76 -15.23
N ASP A 114 -18.71 -20.93 -14.66
CA ASP A 114 -17.94 -21.46 -13.52
C ASP A 114 -16.47 -21.68 -13.89
N ASN A 115 -16.20 -22.12 -15.12
CA ASN A 115 -14.85 -22.24 -15.65
C ASN A 115 -14.16 -20.87 -15.78
N THR A 116 -14.85 -19.86 -16.31
CA THR A 116 -14.34 -18.49 -16.42
C THR A 116 -14.07 -17.88 -15.04
N ILE A 117 -14.99 -18.05 -14.08
CA ILE A 117 -14.84 -17.58 -12.70
C ILE A 117 -13.63 -18.26 -12.04
N SER A 118 -13.54 -19.58 -12.16
CA SER A 118 -12.42 -20.36 -11.61
C SER A 118 -11.08 -19.95 -12.21
N PHE A 119 -11.04 -19.68 -13.52
CA PHE A 119 -9.84 -19.15 -14.17
C PHE A 119 -9.44 -17.79 -13.61
N ILE A 120 -10.40 -16.89 -13.43
CA ILE A 120 -10.15 -15.53 -12.92
C ILE A 120 -9.70 -15.54 -11.46
N GLU A 121 -10.37 -16.31 -10.59
CA GLU A 121 -10.00 -16.41 -9.18
C GLU A 121 -8.60 -16.99 -8.99
N ASN A 122 -8.28 -18.08 -9.71
CA ASN A 122 -6.99 -18.75 -9.60
C ASN A 122 -5.84 -17.97 -10.26
N ALA A 123 -6.06 -17.37 -11.44
CA ALA A 123 -4.99 -16.71 -12.19
C ALA A 123 -4.66 -15.31 -11.67
N GLN A 124 -5.60 -14.61 -11.03
CA GLN A 124 -5.47 -13.17 -10.74
C GLN A 124 -5.50 -12.84 -9.25
N ASN A 125 -5.39 -13.84 -8.37
CA ASN A 125 -5.35 -13.68 -6.92
C ASN A 125 -6.55 -12.87 -6.38
N ILE A 126 -7.72 -13.10 -6.98
CA ILE A 126 -8.98 -12.49 -6.57
C ILE A 126 -9.56 -13.36 -5.44
N LYS A 127 -9.83 -12.74 -4.29
CA LYS A 127 -10.32 -13.46 -3.10
C LYS A 127 -11.69 -14.09 -3.34
N ARG A 128 -12.58 -13.38 -4.05
CA ARG A 128 -13.94 -13.85 -4.34
C ARG A 128 -14.56 -13.05 -5.48
N LEU A 129 -15.22 -13.77 -6.37
CA LEU A 129 -16.10 -13.22 -7.41
C LEU A 129 -17.54 -13.64 -7.11
N ARG A 130 -18.45 -12.66 -7.09
CA ARG A 130 -19.90 -12.88 -6.93
C ARG A 130 -20.66 -12.26 -8.10
N ILE A 131 -21.63 -13.01 -8.61
CA ILE A 131 -22.55 -12.59 -9.65
C ILE A 131 -23.94 -12.52 -9.03
N TYR A 132 -24.55 -11.34 -9.09
CA TYR A 132 -25.87 -11.10 -8.55
C TYR A 132 -26.89 -11.20 -9.68
N VAL A 133 -27.82 -12.16 -9.58
CA VAL A 133 -28.82 -12.47 -10.60
C VAL A 133 -30.22 -12.52 -10.01
N ASP A 134 -31.23 -12.42 -10.86
CA ASP A 134 -32.64 -12.49 -10.44
C ASP A 134 -32.98 -13.87 -9.82
N PRO A 135 -33.75 -13.95 -8.72
CA PRO A 135 -34.23 -15.20 -8.13
C PRO A 135 -34.93 -16.14 -9.11
N THR A 136 -35.46 -15.64 -10.23
CA THR A 136 -36.09 -16.48 -11.26
C THR A 136 -35.11 -17.40 -12.00
N TYR A 137 -33.81 -17.14 -11.94
CA TYR A 137 -32.81 -18.01 -12.56
C TYR A 137 -32.57 -19.27 -11.72
N PHE A 138 -32.62 -20.44 -12.37
CA PHE A 138 -32.52 -21.75 -11.71
C PHE A 138 -31.19 -21.98 -10.95
N TYR A 139 -30.14 -21.23 -11.27
CA TYR A 139 -28.76 -21.48 -10.80
C TYR A 139 -28.42 -20.97 -9.40
N ILE A 140 -29.33 -20.23 -8.74
CA ILE A 140 -29.11 -19.68 -7.38
C ILE A 140 -28.91 -20.78 -6.32
N LEU A 141 -29.20 -22.03 -6.66
CA LEU A 141 -28.89 -23.20 -5.84
C LEU A 141 -27.39 -23.34 -5.52
N ASP A 142 -26.50 -22.76 -6.33
CA ASP A 142 -25.06 -22.74 -6.08
C ASP A 142 -24.60 -21.39 -5.47
N SER A 143 -24.80 -21.26 -4.16
CA SER A 143 -24.69 -19.99 -3.40
C SER A 143 -23.29 -19.36 -3.28
N TYR A 144 -22.23 -20.04 -3.75
CA TYR A 144 -20.87 -19.55 -3.54
C TYR A 144 -20.52 -18.37 -4.47
N HIS A 145 -20.79 -18.51 -5.76
CA HIS A 145 -20.57 -17.48 -6.79
C HIS A 145 -21.85 -16.75 -7.19
N TYR A 146 -23.00 -17.42 -7.14
CA TYR A 146 -24.28 -16.84 -7.57
C TYR A 146 -25.08 -16.41 -6.34
N CYS A 147 -25.53 -15.16 -6.35
CA CYS A 147 -26.26 -14.57 -5.24
C CYS A 147 -27.55 -13.91 -5.77
N ASP A 148 -28.58 -13.90 -4.94
CA ASP A 148 -29.82 -13.17 -5.25
C ASP A 148 -29.52 -11.67 -5.29
N ILE A 149 -29.88 -11.01 -6.40
CA ILE A 149 -29.76 -9.56 -6.59
C ILE A 149 -30.55 -8.75 -5.56
N ASN A 150 -31.58 -9.32 -4.95
CA ASN A 150 -32.35 -8.70 -3.88
C ASN A 150 -31.51 -8.43 -2.63
N LEU A 151 -30.41 -9.16 -2.42
CA LEU A 151 -29.47 -8.89 -1.33
C LEU A 151 -28.76 -7.54 -1.45
N LEU A 152 -28.75 -6.97 -2.66
CA LEU A 152 -28.21 -5.64 -2.91
C LEU A 152 -29.21 -4.53 -2.62
N GLN A 153 -30.49 -4.84 -2.43
CA GLN A 153 -31.51 -3.85 -2.12
C GLN A 153 -31.26 -3.27 -0.73
N GLY A 154 -31.23 -1.94 -0.63
CA GLY A 154 -30.91 -1.22 0.60
C GLY A 154 -29.43 -0.88 0.78
N GLN A 155 -28.54 -1.43 -0.05
CA GLN A 155 -27.13 -1.03 -0.04
C GLN A 155 -26.94 0.35 -0.66
N LEU A 156 -26.32 1.28 0.10
CA LEU A 156 -26.10 2.66 -0.34
C LEU A 156 -25.27 2.69 -1.63
N TRP A 157 -24.18 1.92 -1.68
CA TRP A 157 -23.31 1.84 -2.85
C TRP A 157 -24.03 1.33 -4.10
N PHE A 158 -24.96 0.38 -3.94
CA PHE A 158 -25.73 -0.17 -5.05
C PHE A 158 -26.73 0.85 -5.59
N ALA A 159 -27.37 1.60 -4.70
CA ALA A 159 -28.24 2.71 -5.09
C ALA A 159 -27.48 3.79 -5.88
N HIS A 160 -26.24 4.10 -5.48
CA HIS A 160 -25.36 5.01 -6.22
C HIS A 160 -24.96 4.44 -7.59
N LEU A 161 -24.52 3.18 -7.64
CA LEU A 161 -24.15 2.51 -8.88
C LEU A 161 -25.31 2.53 -9.88
N ARG A 162 -26.53 2.18 -9.44
CA ARG A 162 -27.73 2.12 -10.28
C ARG A 162 -28.18 3.49 -10.82
N ARG A 163 -27.92 4.58 -10.07
CA ARG A 163 -28.25 5.96 -10.50
C ARG A 163 -27.16 6.58 -11.35
N SER A 164 -25.92 6.12 -11.20
CA SER A 164 -24.78 6.62 -11.97
C SER A 164 -24.74 5.99 -13.36
N SER A 165 -24.22 6.71 -14.36
CA SER A 165 -23.88 6.12 -15.66
C SER A 165 -22.57 5.32 -15.62
N VAL A 166 -22.00 5.12 -14.43
CA VAL A 166 -20.68 4.51 -14.24
C VAL A 166 -20.86 3.00 -14.21
N ARG A 167 -20.05 2.29 -15.01
CA ARG A 167 -20.10 0.83 -15.16
C ARG A 167 -19.37 0.05 -14.05
N SER A 168 -18.56 0.74 -13.24
CA SER A 168 -17.78 0.13 -12.16
C SER A 168 -17.61 1.11 -11.00
N LEU A 169 -17.58 0.58 -9.78
CA LEU A 169 -17.40 1.36 -8.56
C LEU A 169 -16.38 0.66 -7.66
N TRP A 170 -15.44 1.45 -7.15
CA TRP A 170 -14.51 0.98 -6.12
C TRP A 170 -15.09 1.32 -4.76
N LEU A 171 -15.18 0.32 -3.89
CA LEU A 171 -15.69 0.47 -2.54
C LEU A 171 -14.58 0.27 -1.54
N SER A 172 -14.63 1.06 -0.47
CA SER A 172 -13.77 0.82 0.67
C SER A 172 -14.28 -0.37 1.49
N SER A 173 -13.41 -1.00 2.27
CA SER A 173 -13.77 -2.14 3.14
C SER A 173 -14.88 -1.82 4.16
N GLN A 174 -15.18 -0.55 4.41
CA GLN A 174 -16.21 -0.12 5.38
C GLN A 174 -17.61 -0.04 4.76
N GLU A 175 -17.70 -0.06 3.43
CA GLU A 175 -18.94 0.12 2.68
C GLU A 175 -19.50 -1.20 2.13
N ASN A 176 -18.85 -2.33 2.45
CA ASN A 176 -19.18 -3.67 1.95
C ASN A 176 -19.74 -4.57 3.05
#